data_AF-A0A7V2CY80-F1
#
_entry.id   AF-A0A7V2CY80-F1
#
_cell.length_a   1.000
_cell.length_b   1.000
_cell.length_c   1.000
_cell.angle_alpha   90.00
_cell.angle_beta   90.00
_cell.angle_gamma   90.00
#
_symmetry.space_group_name_H-M   'P 1'
#
loop_
_entity.id
_entity.type
_entity.pdbx_description
1 polymer ?
#
loop_
_entity_poly.entity_id
_entity_poly.type
_entity_poly.pdbx_seq_one_letter_code
_entity_poly.pdbx_strand_id
1 'polypeptide(L)'
;MGRGRRDRGKPWRRRAVAGVLAILGLIHPPAPVFAQAAPDLSALTAEELLTRGSNAYQAGRFAEARLALERFVSAYGESAEASAVLERVLPLLAAVQIREKQFGDALATIDRFFAKVGAPKPDVAADLQFWRGVCLIERGDTGAARETLLRFLQEHPTSSRREEALLLAAACSSLAGRPAESAEFLAPHLDRLSPANRGRAVVMRLHALIQARRIAEAHALLVAEFPKAETNLQIVSFHSLALELGSHYLEEGKPREAISCLQRVWSRDRLIRHQERRLAEWDQQLAAARQQTADAFRMLTLDQMIAKTRRELDHFRKIESFDAALRFRLARAFLDMGRFREAALILEGMVADLPPDQVVEEASLTLIRCWMQVERWPRAADAARVFAGRFPKSKRLPEARFLGAQSLQSGGEIDASITAFRELAAAHAESPFAARAKFMEGFGELLREDPVRGLKIFGEVATYAPSAEVAELTWYWTGMAHSLAKEHEKAREV
;
A
#
# COMPACT_ATOMS: atom_id res chain seq x y z
N MET A 1 -43.23 -12.76 -5.74
CA MET A 1 -41.96 -13.49 -6.04
C MET A 1 -40.86 -12.50 -6.40
N GLY A 2 -40.13 -11.98 -5.41
CA GLY A 2 -38.95 -11.13 -5.63
C GLY A 2 -37.71 -11.86 -5.13
N ARG A 3 -36.84 -12.30 -6.04
CA ARG A 3 -35.64 -13.08 -5.71
C ARG A 3 -34.55 -12.16 -5.15
N GLY A 4 -34.12 -12.44 -3.92
CA GLY A 4 -32.97 -11.83 -3.29
C GLY A 4 -31.67 -12.15 -4.04
N ARG A 5 -30.90 -11.10 -4.35
CA ARG A 5 -29.52 -11.24 -4.83
C ARG A 5 -28.62 -11.61 -3.65
N ARG A 6 -28.06 -12.82 -3.70
CA ARG A 6 -26.99 -13.26 -2.80
C ARG A 6 -25.76 -12.37 -3.00
N ASP A 7 -25.33 -11.76 -1.91
CA ASP A 7 -24.10 -10.97 -1.79
C ASP A 7 -22.90 -11.91 -2.00
N ARG A 8 -22.31 -11.88 -3.21
CA ARG A 8 -21.04 -12.56 -3.48
C ARG A 8 -19.92 -11.64 -3.02
N GLY A 9 -19.26 -12.03 -1.92
CA GLY A 9 -18.19 -11.29 -1.28
C GLY A 9 -17.15 -10.74 -2.24
N LYS A 10 -17.00 -9.42 -2.24
CA LYS A 10 -16.02 -8.69 -3.06
C LYS A 10 -14.58 -8.99 -2.58
N PRO A 11 -13.60 -9.16 -3.50
CA PRO A 11 -12.24 -9.63 -3.20
C PRO A 11 -11.37 -8.70 -2.32
N TRP A 12 -11.79 -7.46 -2.05
CA TRP A 12 -11.06 -6.52 -1.18
C TRP A 12 -11.19 -6.82 0.33
N ARG A 13 -12.26 -7.51 0.77
CA ARG A 13 -12.45 -7.87 2.19
C ARG A 13 -11.48 -8.95 2.68
N ARG A 14 -11.02 -9.85 1.79
CA ARG A 14 -10.00 -10.88 2.10
C ARG A 14 -8.58 -10.28 2.22
N ARG A 15 -8.31 -9.13 1.59
CA ARG A 15 -7.04 -8.39 1.73
C ARG A 15 -6.92 -7.66 3.08
N ALA A 16 -8.05 -7.24 3.67
CA ALA A 16 -8.07 -6.54 4.97
C ALA A 16 -7.63 -7.44 6.15
N VAL A 17 -8.02 -8.72 6.14
CA VAL A 17 -7.63 -9.70 7.18
C VAL A 17 -6.12 -10.03 7.10
N ALA A 18 -5.58 -10.15 5.89
CA ALA A 18 -4.15 -10.37 5.67
C ALA A 18 -3.27 -9.18 6.10
N GLY A 19 -3.77 -7.94 5.96
CA GLY A 19 -3.08 -6.72 6.38
C GLY A 19 -2.91 -6.60 7.89
N VAL A 20 -3.95 -6.91 8.67
CA VAL A 20 -3.92 -6.81 10.15
C VAL A 20 -3.02 -7.87 10.78
N LEU A 21 -3.01 -9.10 10.26
CA LEU A 21 -2.13 -10.18 10.75
C LEU A 21 -0.67 -10.01 10.28
N ALA A 22 -0.43 -9.45 9.08
CA ALA A 22 0.92 -9.07 8.64
C ALA A 22 1.54 -7.96 9.51
N ILE A 23 0.72 -7.04 10.04
CA ILE A 23 1.14 -6.00 11.00
C ILE A 23 1.54 -6.60 12.37
N LEU A 24 1.02 -7.78 12.72
CA LEU A 24 1.26 -8.41 14.03
C LEU A 24 2.45 -9.38 14.04
N GLY A 25 2.86 -9.94 12.90
CA GLY A 25 4.16 -10.63 12.76
C GLY A 25 4.37 -11.83 13.67
N LEU A 26 3.30 -12.50 14.12
CA LEU A 26 3.31 -13.41 15.28
C LEU A 26 3.85 -14.83 15.06
N ILE A 27 4.27 -15.23 13.85
CA ILE A 27 4.65 -16.63 13.62
C ILE A 27 5.92 -16.74 12.77
N HIS A 28 6.96 -17.34 13.35
CA HIS A 28 8.12 -17.87 12.63
C HIS A 28 7.74 -19.20 11.94
N PRO A 29 8.15 -19.44 10.70
CA PRO A 29 8.06 -20.77 10.12
C PRO A 29 9.03 -21.71 10.87
N PRO A 30 8.60 -22.91 11.31
CA PRO A 30 9.55 -23.93 11.72
C PRO A 30 10.31 -24.45 10.50
N ALA A 31 11.56 -24.87 10.70
CA ALA A 31 12.32 -25.64 9.73
C ALA A 31 11.59 -26.95 9.38
N PRO A 32 11.74 -27.51 8.16
CA PRO A 32 11.10 -28.76 7.79
C PRO A 32 11.62 -29.90 8.66
N VAL A 33 10.70 -30.70 9.23
CA VAL A 33 11.03 -31.88 10.03
C VAL A 33 10.79 -33.13 9.19
N PHE A 34 11.82 -33.95 9.04
CA PHE A 34 11.73 -35.31 8.51
C PHE A 34 11.02 -36.22 9.52
N ALA A 35 10.04 -37.00 9.06
CA ALA A 35 9.29 -37.92 9.90
C ALA A 35 10.21 -39.02 10.48
N GLN A 36 10.36 -39.05 11.81
CA GLN A 36 10.90 -40.19 12.55
C GLN A 36 9.75 -41.07 13.05
N ALA A 37 10.02 -42.37 13.21
CA ALA A 37 9.06 -43.35 13.72
C ALA A 37 8.54 -42.95 15.12
N ALA A 38 7.24 -43.13 15.35
CA ALA A 38 6.61 -42.79 16.61
C ALA A 38 7.22 -43.61 17.77
N PRO A 39 7.71 -42.97 18.84
CA PRO A 39 8.30 -43.70 19.96
C PRO A 39 7.24 -44.49 20.72
N ASP A 40 7.61 -45.66 21.24
CA ASP A 40 6.77 -46.42 22.17
C ASP A 40 6.74 -45.69 23.52
N LEU A 41 5.53 -45.24 23.90
CA LEU A 41 5.24 -44.48 25.13
C LEU A 41 4.31 -45.27 26.06
N SER A 42 4.04 -46.54 25.76
CA SER A 42 3.00 -47.33 26.44
C SER A 42 3.39 -47.76 27.87
N ALA A 43 4.68 -47.92 28.14
CA ALA A 43 5.22 -48.46 29.41
C ALA A 43 5.96 -47.44 30.30
N LEU A 44 5.92 -46.14 29.95
CA LEU A 44 6.66 -45.10 30.69
C LEU A 44 5.88 -44.58 31.89
N THR A 45 6.60 -44.30 32.98
CA THR A 45 6.07 -43.66 34.18
C THR A 45 5.76 -42.17 33.95
N ALA A 46 4.99 -41.57 34.86
CA ALA A 46 4.64 -40.16 34.85
C ALA A 46 5.89 -39.23 34.77
N GLU A 47 6.95 -39.55 35.51
CA GLU A 47 8.19 -38.77 35.54
C GLU A 47 9.04 -38.93 34.27
N GLU A 48 9.09 -40.14 33.71
CA GLU A 48 9.77 -40.42 32.44
C GLU A 48 9.09 -39.72 31.26
N LEU A 49 7.76 -39.71 31.22
CA LEU A 49 7.00 -38.99 30.20
C LEU A 49 7.24 -37.48 30.27
N LEU A 50 7.26 -36.90 31.48
CA LEU A 50 7.50 -35.48 31.68
C LEU A 50 8.93 -35.08 31.30
N THR A 51 9.91 -35.89 31.72
CA THR A 51 11.33 -35.68 31.39
C THR A 51 11.56 -35.78 29.90
N ARG A 52 10.98 -36.80 29.25
CA ARG A 52 11.07 -36.99 27.80
C ARG A 52 10.41 -35.84 27.04
N GLY A 53 9.20 -35.43 27.43
CA GLY A 53 8.50 -34.31 26.84
C GLY A 53 9.27 -32.99 26.96
N SER A 54 9.83 -32.73 28.15
CA SER A 54 10.64 -31.53 28.41
C SER A 54 11.95 -31.54 27.60
N ASN A 55 12.66 -32.66 27.56
CA ASN A 55 13.91 -32.79 26.79
C ASN A 55 13.65 -32.67 25.29
N ALA A 56 12.57 -33.27 24.79
CA ALA A 56 12.16 -33.14 23.40
C ALA A 56 11.81 -31.69 23.05
N TYR A 57 11.11 -30.97 23.94
CA TYR A 57 10.81 -29.55 23.76
C TYR A 57 12.09 -28.69 23.66
N GLN A 58 13.03 -28.88 24.59
CA GLN A 58 14.31 -28.14 24.59
C GLN A 58 15.14 -28.46 23.36
N ALA A 59 15.07 -29.70 22.86
CA ALA A 59 15.72 -30.12 21.62
C ALA A 59 14.97 -29.68 20.34
N GLY A 60 13.86 -28.94 20.45
CA GLY A 60 13.06 -28.51 19.29
C GLY A 60 12.26 -29.63 18.59
N ARG A 61 12.22 -30.83 19.17
CA ARG A 61 11.45 -31.99 18.67
C ARG A 61 9.99 -31.91 19.13
N PHE A 62 9.24 -30.96 18.57
CA PHE A 62 7.89 -30.62 19.02
C PHE A 62 6.89 -31.79 18.91
N ALA A 63 6.95 -32.59 17.84
CA ALA A 63 6.05 -33.72 17.67
C ALA A 63 6.25 -34.81 18.74
N GLU A 64 7.50 -35.11 19.08
CA GLU A 64 7.81 -36.06 20.17
C GLU A 64 7.41 -35.50 21.53
N ALA A 65 7.68 -34.20 21.77
CA ALA A 65 7.27 -33.52 22.98
C ALA A 65 5.76 -33.59 23.17
N ARG A 66 4.98 -33.32 22.11
CA ARG A 66 3.52 -33.38 22.14
C ARG A 66 3.01 -34.77 22.53
N LEU A 67 3.48 -35.81 21.85
CA LEU A 67 3.03 -37.19 22.10
C LEU A 67 3.31 -37.64 23.54
N ALA A 68 4.50 -37.33 24.08
CA ALA A 68 4.87 -37.68 25.45
C ALA A 68 4.00 -36.93 26.49
N LEU A 69 3.74 -35.64 26.27
CA LEU A 69 2.95 -34.81 27.18
C LEU A 69 1.44 -35.12 27.09
N GLU A 70 0.90 -35.40 25.90
CA GLU A 70 -0.48 -35.87 25.72
C GLU A 70 -0.71 -37.21 26.41
N ARG A 71 0.25 -38.14 26.28
CA ARG A 71 0.21 -39.43 26.99
C ARG A 71 0.21 -39.25 28.51
N PHE A 72 1.05 -38.35 29.03
CA PHE A 72 1.06 -38.00 30.44
C PHE A 72 -0.32 -37.51 30.90
N VAL A 73 -0.88 -36.53 30.19
CA VAL A 73 -2.16 -35.90 30.53
C VAL A 73 -3.31 -36.92 30.46
N SER A 74 -3.27 -37.86 29.50
CA SER A 74 -4.27 -38.93 29.37
C SER A 74 -4.17 -40.00 30.45
N ALA A 75 -2.96 -40.40 30.86
CA ALA A 75 -2.76 -41.50 31.79
C ALA A 75 -2.79 -41.07 33.27
N TYR A 76 -2.38 -39.83 33.58
CA TYR A 76 -2.16 -39.36 34.95
C TYR A 76 -2.88 -38.04 35.28
N GLY A 77 -3.51 -37.38 34.31
CA GLY A 77 -4.06 -36.03 34.46
C GLY A 77 -5.46 -35.93 35.11
N GLU A 78 -6.01 -37.01 35.65
CA GLU A 78 -7.32 -37.01 36.33
C GLU A 78 -7.25 -37.17 37.86
N SER A 79 -6.07 -37.47 38.44
CA SER A 79 -5.95 -37.63 39.90
C SER A 79 -5.95 -36.27 40.61
N ALA A 80 -6.44 -36.25 41.86
CA ALA A 80 -6.46 -35.03 42.68
C ALA A 80 -5.04 -34.52 43.01
N GLU A 81 -4.05 -35.43 43.10
CA GLU A 81 -2.63 -35.09 43.32
C GLU A 81 -1.95 -34.54 42.06
N ALA A 82 -2.58 -34.66 40.87
CA ALA A 82 -2.00 -34.22 39.62
C ALA A 82 -1.96 -32.70 39.45
N SER A 83 -2.66 -31.91 40.27
CA SER A 83 -2.79 -30.45 40.08
C SER A 83 -1.44 -29.74 39.97
N ALA A 84 -0.48 -30.05 40.87
CA ALA A 84 0.86 -29.47 40.86
C ALA A 84 1.71 -29.89 39.64
N VAL A 85 1.46 -31.09 39.09
CA VAL A 85 2.17 -31.59 37.91
C VAL A 85 1.52 -31.06 36.62
N LEU A 86 0.19 -30.96 36.58
CA LEU A 86 -0.55 -30.33 35.49
C LEU A 86 -0.20 -28.86 35.33
N GLU A 87 0.09 -28.15 36.42
CA GLU A 87 0.59 -26.78 36.37
C GLU A 87 1.92 -26.66 35.60
N ARG A 88 2.74 -27.72 35.58
CA ARG A 88 4.00 -27.77 34.81
C ARG A 88 3.81 -28.30 33.39
N VAL A 89 2.94 -29.29 33.21
CA VAL A 89 2.78 -30.03 31.95
C VAL A 89 1.90 -29.31 30.94
N LEU A 90 0.74 -28.79 31.36
CA LEU A 90 -0.23 -28.20 30.43
C LEU A 90 0.29 -26.92 29.74
N PRO A 91 1.04 -25.99 30.41
CA PRO A 91 1.62 -24.87 29.70
C PRO A 91 2.64 -25.29 28.63
N LEU A 92 3.44 -26.32 28.91
CA LEU A 92 4.42 -26.85 27.98
C LEU A 92 3.73 -27.50 26.77
N LEU A 93 2.69 -28.30 27.01
CA LEU A 93 1.89 -28.92 25.96
C LEU A 93 1.19 -27.87 25.08
N ALA A 94 0.57 -26.86 25.68
CA ALA A 94 -0.03 -25.75 24.95
C ALA A 94 1.00 -25.01 24.09
N ALA A 95 2.20 -24.74 24.62
CA ALA A 95 3.27 -24.09 23.87
C ALA A 95 3.75 -24.94 22.67
N VAL A 96 3.83 -26.27 22.83
CA VAL A 96 4.14 -27.19 21.73
C VAL A 96 3.06 -27.14 20.66
N GLN A 97 1.79 -27.28 21.04
CA GLN A 97 0.64 -27.27 20.12
C GLN A 97 0.56 -25.94 19.35
N ILE A 98 0.83 -24.80 19.99
CA ILE A 98 0.91 -23.49 19.33
C ILE A 98 2.02 -23.44 18.28
N ARG A 99 3.22 -23.97 18.59
CA ARG A 99 4.34 -24.03 17.64
C ARG A 99 4.04 -24.94 16.44
N GLU A 100 3.27 -26.00 16.66
CA GLU A 100 2.77 -26.89 15.60
C GLU A 100 1.51 -26.34 14.89
N LYS A 101 1.06 -25.13 15.23
CA LYS A 101 -0.14 -24.47 14.69
C LYS A 101 -1.45 -25.22 14.96
N GLN A 102 -1.48 -26.08 15.98
CA GLN A 102 -2.66 -26.78 16.47
C GLN A 102 -3.44 -25.90 17.46
N PHE A 103 -3.99 -24.78 16.97
CA PHE A 103 -4.63 -23.78 17.84
C PHE A 103 -5.92 -24.26 18.53
N GLY A 104 -6.62 -25.24 17.94
CA GLY A 104 -7.78 -25.87 18.56
C GLY A 104 -7.41 -26.69 19.79
N ASP A 105 -6.42 -27.57 19.64
CA ASP A 105 -5.93 -28.44 20.71
C ASP A 105 -5.24 -27.61 21.81
N ALA A 106 -4.46 -26.60 21.42
CA ALA A 106 -3.87 -25.65 22.36
C ALA A 106 -4.93 -24.94 23.22
N LEU A 107 -6.04 -24.51 22.61
CA LEU A 107 -7.12 -23.86 23.34
C LEU A 107 -7.77 -24.82 24.35
N ALA A 108 -8.04 -26.07 23.95
CA ALA A 108 -8.59 -27.10 24.83
C ALA A 108 -7.64 -27.40 26.01
N THR A 109 -6.33 -27.47 25.75
CA THR A 109 -5.29 -27.64 26.78
C THR A 109 -5.27 -26.48 27.76
N ILE A 110 -5.37 -25.23 27.28
CA ILE A 110 -5.41 -24.03 28.13
C ILE A 110 -6.70 -24.00 28.97
N ASP A 111 -7.86 -24.29 28.38
CA ASP A 111 -9.12 -24.34 29.12
C ASP A 111 -9.09 -25.44 30.20
N ARG A 112 -8.47 -26.60 29.92
CA ARG A 112 -8.24 -27.66 30.91
C ARG A 112 -7.33 -27.20 32.05
N PHE A 113 -6.31 -26.39 31.78
CA PHE A 113 -5.44 -25.82 32.82
C PHE A 113 -6.25 -24.99 33.81
N PHE A 114 -7.05 -24.04 33.35
CA PHE A 114 -7.87 -23.20 34.23
C PHE A 114 -8.98 -23.97 34.96
N ALA A 115 -9.40 -25.13 34.44
CA ALA A 115 -10.38 -25.98 35.11
C ALA A 115 -9.80 -26.89 36.21
N LYS A 116 -8.54 -27.34 36.06
CA LYS A 116 -7.91 -28.36 36.93
C LYS A 116 -6.84 -27.80 37.88
N VAL A 117 -6.29 -26.63 37.57
CA VAL A 117 -5.29 -25.95 38.40
C VAL A 117 -5.98 -24.84 39.18
N GLY A 118 -6.19 -25.05 40.48
CA GLY A 118 -7.00 -24.15 41.32
C GLY A 118 -6.33 -22.82 41.66
N ALA A 119 -5.01 -22.81 41.88
CA ALA A 119 -4.24 -21.62 42.23
C ALA A 119 -2.93 -21.56 41.42
N PRO A 120 -3.01 -21.33 40.10
CA PRO A 120 -1.81 -21.26 39.25
C PRO A 120 -0.94 -20.07 39.62
N LYS A 121 0.37 -20.21 39.46
CA LYS A 121 1.32 -19.08 39.56
C LYS A 121 0.86 -17.93 38.66
N PRO A 122 0.85 -16.67 39.16
CA PRO A 122 0.34 -15.52 38.42
C PRO A 122 0.94 -15.35 37.03
N ASP A 123 2.26 -15.57 36.88
CA ASP A 123 2.95 -15.44 35.58
C ASP A 123 2.50 -16.49 34.57
N VAL A 124 2.27 -17.73 35.03
CA VAL A 124 1.82 -18.84 34.18
C VAL A 124 0.38 -18.62 33.75
N ALA A 125 -0.47 -18.17 34.69
CA ALA A 125 -1.86 -17.82 34.41
C ALA A 125 -1.95 -16.69 33.37
N ALA A 126 -1.17 -15.62 33.56
CA ALA A 126 -1.11 -14.49 32.64
C ALA A 126 -0.66 -14.93 31.24
N ASP A 127 0.43 -15.70 31.14
CA ASP A 127 0.96 -16.18 29.87
C ASP A 127 -0.03 -17.08 29.12
N LEU A 128 -0.72 -17.98 29.82
CA LEU A 128 -1.72 -18.85 29.20
C LEU A 128 -2.98 -18.09 28.80
N GLN A 129 -3.43 -17.11 29.58
CA GLN A 129 -4.58 -16.28 29.20
C GLN A 129 -4.28 -15.42 27.96
N PHE A 130 -3.06 -14.90 27.84
CA PHE A 130 -2.60 -14.24 26.63
C PHE A 130 -2.63 -15.19 25.42
N TRP A 131 -2.03 -16.38 25.55
CA TRP A 131 -1.98 -17.37 24.47
C TRP A 131 -3.37 -17.90 24.11
N ARG A 132 -4.30 -17.98 25.07
CA ARG A 132 -5.72 -18.26 24.83
C ARG A 132 -6.32 -17.26 23.84
N GLY A 133 -6.07 -15.96 24.05
CA GLY A 133 -6.47 -14.89 23.15
C GLY A 133 -5.89 -15.06 21.74
N VAL A 134 -4.61 -15.39 21.64
CA VAL A 134 -3.93 -15.65 20.34
C VAL A 134 -4.52 -16.85 19.62
N CYS A 135 -4.74 -17.98 20.31
CA CYS A 135 -5.37 -19.16 19.72
C CYS A 135 -6.78 -18.86 19.17
N LEU A 136 -7.56 -18.04 19.88
CA LEU A 136 -8.88 -17.61 19.42
C LEU A 136 -8.80 -16.73 18.17
N ILE A 137 -7.80 -15.84 18.05
CA ILE A 137 -7.57 -15.03 16.84
C ILE A 137 -7.30 -15.92 15.63
N GLU A 138 -6.38 -16.88 15.77
CA GLU A 138 -5.99 -17.78 14.67
C GLU A 138 -7.13 -18.71 14.23
N ARG A 139 -8.06 -19.02 15.13
CA ARG A 139 -9.32 -19.73 14.81
C ARG A 139 -10.38 -18.84 14.14
N GLY A 140 -10.18 -17.52 14.12
CA GLY A 140 -11.13 -16.56 13.59
C GLY A 140 -12.20 -16.12 14.59
N ASP A 141 -12.13 -16.55 15.85
CA ASP A 141 -13.07 -16.23 16.92
C ASP A 141 -12.76 -14.85 17.54
N THR A 142 -12.78 -13.80 16.71
CA THR A 142 -12.28 -12.46 17.07
C THR A 142 -13.04 -11.80 18.23
N GLY A 143 -14.31 -12.13 18.43
CA GLY A 143 -15.11 -11.64 19.56
C GLY A 143 -14.61 -12.19 20.90
N ALA A 144 -14.58 -13.53 21.03
CA ALA A 144 -14.07 -14.21 22.22
C ALA A 144 -12.59 -13.90 22.49
N ALA A 145 -11.80 -13.75 21.43
CA ALA A 145 -10.41 -13.31 21.54
C ALA A 145 -10.30 -11.93 22.19
N ARG A 146 -11.07 -10.95 21.71
CA ARG A 146 -11.08 -9.59 22.26
C ARG A 146 -11.47 -9.60 23.73
N GLU A 147 -12.54 -10.30 24.10
CA GLU A 147 -12.97 -10.41 25.50
C GLU A 147 -11.88 -11.01 26.39
N THR A 148 -11.24 -12.09 25.92
CA THR A 148 -10.14 -12.75 26.64
C THR A 148 -8.95 -11.80 26.85
N LEU A 149 -8.58 -11.03 25.82
CA LEU A 149 -7.46 -10.08 25.88
C LEU A 149 -7.80 -8.86 26.76
N LEU A 150 -9.04 -8.36 26.73
CA LEU A 150 -9.48 -7.29 27.61
C LEU A 150 -9.46 -7.72 29.07
N ARG A 151 -9.89 -8.95 29.36
CA ARG A 151 -9.79 -9.54 30.70
C ARG A 151 -8.34 -9.64 31.16
N PHE A 152 -7.45 -10.12 30.30
CA PHE A 152 -6.01 -10.15 30.57
C PHE A 152 -5.45 -8.77 30.94
N LEU A 153 -5.85 -7.70 30.23
CA LEU A 153 -5.39 -6.33 30.53
C LEU A 153 -5.88 -5.80 31.89
N GLN A 154 -7.01 -6.32 32.39
CA GLN A 154 -7.59 -5.98 33.69
C GLN A 154 -6.93 -6.78 34.82
N GLU A 155 -6.80 -8.10 34.63
CA GLU A 155 -6.33 -9.04 35.65
C GLU A 155 -4.80 -9.04 35.80
N HIS A 156 -4.06 -8.74 34.73
CA HIS A 156 -2.59 -8.78 34.70
C HIS A 156 -1.97 -7.45 34.25
N PRO A 157 -2.20 -6.35 34.99
CA PRO A 157 -1.83 -5.03 34.53
C PRO A 157 -0.32 -4.77 34.45
N THR A 158 0.50 -5.57 35.13
CA THR A 158 1.97 -5.48 35.16
C THR A 158 2.67 -6.48 34.24
N SER A 159 1.93 -7.30 33.48
CA SER A 159 2.52 -8.30 32.60
C SER A 159 3.35 -7.66 31.49
N SER A 160 4.46 -8.32 31.13
CA SER A 160 5.32 -7.95 30.00
C SER A 160 4.57 -7.96 28.65
N ARG A 161 3.47 -8.72 28.55
CA ARG A 161 2.65 -8.84 27.33
C ARG A 161 1.49 -7.86 27.26
N ARG A 162 1.37 -6.94 28.23
CA ARG A 162 0.28 -5.95 28.28
C ARG A 162 0.14 -5.16 26.97
N GLU A 163 1.22 -4.58 26.47
CA GLU A 163 1.17 -3.75 25.26
C GLU A 163 0.75 -4.56 24.03
N GLU A 164 1.25 -5.80 23.93
CA GLU A 164 0.89 -6.70 22.84
C GLU A 164 -0.58 -7.13 22.92
N ALA A 165 -1.07 -7.49 24.11
CA ALA A 165 -2.48 -7.81 24.32
C ALA A 165 -3.40 -6.64 23.96
N LEU A 166 -2.99 -5.40 24.27
CA LEU A 166 -3.71 -4.19 23.87
C LEU A 166 -3.80 -4.06 22.35
N LEU A 167 -2.68 -4.20 21.64
CA LEU A 167 -2.66 -4.14 20.18
C LEU A 167 -3.51 -5.26 19.56
N LEU A 168 -3.43 -6.48 20.10
CA LEU A 168 -4.24 -7.61 19.65
C LEU A 168 -5.73 -7.40 19.89
N ALA A 169 -6.12 -6.87 21.05
CA ALA A 169 -7.52 -6.54 21.32
C ALA A 169 -8.07 -5.52 20.32
N ALA A 170 -7.27 -4.49 19.97
CA ALA A 170 -7.62 -3.53 18.93
C ALA A 170 -7.76 -4.20 17.55
N ALA A 171 -6.78 -5.03 17.18
CA ALA A 171 -6.80 -5.79 15.93
C ALA A 171 -8.07 -6.66 15.81
N CYS A 172 -8.51 -7.30 16.89
CA CYS A 172 -9.75 -8.08 16.90
C CYS A 172 -10.99 -7.26 16.52
N SER A 173 -11.11 -6.00 16.96
CA SER A 173 -12.23 -5.13 16.53
C SER A 173 -12.17 -4.81 15.06
N SER A 174 -10.98 -4.52 14.52
CA SER A 174 -10.80 -4.29 13.08
C SER A 174 -11.15 -5.54 12.27
N LEU A 175 -10.69 -6.71 12.69
CA LEU A 175 -10.99 -8.00 12.05
C LEU A 175 -12.48 -8.36 12.13
N ALA A 176 -13.14 -8.01 13.22
CA ALA A 176 -14.59 -8.16 13.40
C ALA A 176 -15.43 -7.15 12.57
N GLY A 177 -14.81 -6.35 11.70
CA GLY A 177 -15.50 -5.36 10.89
C GLY A 177 -15.97 -4.13 11.66
N ARG A 178 -15.40 -3.87 12.84
CA ARG A 178 -15.68 -2.71 13.71
C ARG A 178 -14.42 -1.81 13.82
N PRO A 179 -13.94 -1.23 12.72
CA PRO A 179 -12.71 -0.43 12.73
C PRO A 179 -12.84 0.87 13.54
N ALA A 180 -14.04 1.47 13.63
CA ALA A 180 -14.26 2.65 14.48
C ALA A 180 -13.97 2.36 15.96
N GLU A 181 -14.47 1.24 16.48
CA GLU A 181 -14.22 0.79 17.86
C GLU A 181 -12.72 0.54 18.10
N SER A 182 -12.01 -0.05 17.13
CA SER A 182 -10.57 -0.24 17.21
C SER A 182 -9.82 1.10 17.34
N ALA A 183 -10.21 2.11 16.56
CA ALA A 183 -9.57 3.41 16.58
C ALA A 183 -9.80 4.17 17.89
N GLU A 184 -11.02 4.12 18.42
CA GLU A 184 -11.40 4.71 19.71
C GLU A 184 -10.69 4.02 20.86
N PHE A 185 -10.63 2.69 20.82
CA PHE A 185 -9.95 1.90 21.83
C PHE A 185 -8.45 2.22 21.92
N LEU A 186 -7.76 2.43 20.79
CA LEU A 186 -6.32 2.74 20.80
C LEU A 186 -6.00 4.17 21.27
N ALA A 187 -6.91 5.13 21.05
CA ALA A 187 -6.67 6.56 21.28
C ALA A 187 -6.13 6.90 22.69
N PRO A 188 -6.74 6.45 23.81
CA PRO A 188 -6.29 6.84 25.16
C PRO A 188 -5.00 6.14 25.60
N HIS A 189 -4.50 5.17 24.84
CA HIS A 189 -3.34 4.37 25.23
C HIS A 189 -2.05 4.76 24.53
N LEU A 190 -2.09 5.56 23.46
CA LEU A 190 -0.91 5.87 22.64
C LEU A 190 0.27 6.42 23.44
N ASP A 191 0.03 7.30 24.40
CA ASP A 191 1.10 7.97 25.17
C ASP A 191 1.69 7.10 26.28
N ARG A 192 1.03 5.99 26.63
CA ARG A 192 1.50 5.04 27.66
C ARG A 192 2.28 3.86 27.06
N LEU A 193 2.32 3.75 25.73
CA LEU A 193 3.01 2.68 25.05
C LEU A 193 4.49 2.98 24.90
N SER A 194 5.31 1.95 24.94
CA SER A 194 6.71 2.00 24.54
C SER A 194 6.85 2.60 23.13
N PRO A 195 7.96 3.28 22.80
CA PRO A 195 8.15 3.90 21.49
C PRO A 195 7.91 2.94 20.31
N ALA A 196 8.35 1.67 20.45
CA ALA A 196 8.15 0.63 19.45
C ALA A 196 6.66 0.30 19.21
N ASN A 197 5.89 0.11 20.28
CA ASN A 197 4.48 -0.25 20.16
C ASN A 197 3.57 0.97 19.93
N ARG A 198 3.99 2.17 20.34
CA ARG A 198 3.31 3.42 20.01
C ARG A 198 3.24 3.65 18.51
N GLY A 199 4.36 3.50 17.79
CA GLY A 199 4.39 3.64 16.33
C GLY A 199 3.43 2.67 15.62
N ARG A 200 3.37 1.42 16.11
CA ARG A 200 2.43 0.39 15.64
C ARG A 200 0.98 0.77 15.93
N ALA A 201 0.68 1.21 17.15
CA ALA A 201 -0.66 1.64 17.56
C ALA A 201 -1.15 2.82 16.72
N VAL A 202 -0.28 3.79 16.41
CA VAL A 202 -0.59 4.92 15.53
C VAL A 202 -0.97 4.44 14.13
N VAL A 203 -0.18 3.55 13.52
CA VAL A 203 -0.48 2.99 12.19
C VAL A 203 -1.79 2.20 12.20
N MET A 204 -2.02 1.37 13.23
CA MET A 204 -3.26 0.61 13.40
C MET A 204 -4.48 1.53 13.56
N ARG A 205 -4.37 2.56 14.39
CA ARG A 205 -5.43 3.55 14.58
C ARG A 205 -5.71 4.34 13.31
N LEU A 206 -4.67 4.79 12.60
CA LEU A 206 -4.79 5.52 11.35
C LEU A 206 -5.52 4.68 10.30
N HIS A 207 -5.11 3.41 10.13
CA HIS A 207 -5.76 2.47 9.24
C HIS A 207 -7.23 2.22 9.63
N ALA A 208 -7.50 2.04 10.91
CA ALA A 208 -8.85 1.82 11.42
C ALA A 208 -9.76 3.06 11.19
N LEU A 209 -9.25 4.28 11.36
CA LEU A 209 -10.00 5.50 11.06
C LEU A 209 -10.34 5.61 9.55
N ILE A 210 -9.39 5.28 8.67
CA ILE A 210 -9.60 5.25 7.21
C ILE A 210 -10.69 4.24 6.84
N GLN A 211 -10.59 3.01 7.34
CA GLN A 211 -11.58 1.96 7.09
C GLN A 211 -12.97 2.32 7.64
N ALA A 212 -13.03 3.02 8.77
CA ALA A 212 -14.26 3.54 9.35
C ALA A 212 -14.82 4.77 8.60
N ARG A 213 -14.17 5.23 7.53
CA ARG A 213 -14.49 6.47 6.80
C ARG A 213 -14.47 7.74 7.68
N ARG A 214 -13.74 7.72 8.80
CA ARG A 214 -13.50 8.87 9.67
C ARG A 214 -12.29 9.66 9.17
N ILE A 215 -12.36 10.10 7.92
CA ILE A 215 -11.22 10.64 7.15
C ILE A 215 -10.63 11.90 7.81
N ALA A 216 -11.47 12.80 8.34
CA ALA A 216 -11.02 14.01 9.01
C ALA A 216 -10.17 13.71 10.27
N GLU A 217 -10.56 12.73 11.07
CA GLU A 217 -9.81 12.33 12.26
C GLU A 217 -8.53 11.59 11.91
N ALA A 218 -8.56 10.76 10.86
CA ALA A 218 -7.36 10.13 10.31
C ALA A 218 -6.35 11.18 9.84
N HIS A 219 -6.82 12.21 9.13
CA HIS A 219 -5.97 13.32 8.69
C HIS A 219 -5.41 14.13 9.86
N ALA A 220 -6.22 14.45 10.87
CA ALA A 220 -5.74 15.13 12.09
C ALA A 220 -4.64 14.31 12.80
N LEU A 221 -4.83 12.99 12.90
CA LEU A 221 -3.82 12.08 13.46
C LEU A 221 -2.54 12.06 12.63
N LEU A 222 -2.65 11.98 11.29
CA LEU A 222 -1.51 12.04 10.38
C LEU A 222 -0.69 13.32 10.60
N VAL A 223 -1.36 14.48 10.67
CA VAL A 223 -0.71 15.78 10.86
C VAL A 223 0.01 15.86 12.20
N ALA A 224 -0.63 15.39 13.28
CA ALA A 224 -0.07 15.40 14.62
C ALA A 224 1.14 14.46 14.78
N GLU A 225 1.13 13.31 14.09
CA GLU A 225 2.16 12.26 14.24
C GLU A 225 3.31 12.39 13.24
N PHE A 226 3.12 13.11 12.13
CA PHE A 226 4.16 13.28 11.10
C PHE A 226 5.50 13.80 11.65
N PRO A 227 5.57 14.80 12.56
CA PRO A 227 6.85 15.25 13.14
C PRO A 227 7.60 14.16 13.92
N LYS A 228 6.89 13.12 14.38
CA LYS A 228 7.45 11.99 15.15
C LYS A 228 7.67 10.74 14.29
N ALA A 229 7.30 10.78 13.00
CA ALA A 229 7.25 9.61 12.13
C ALA A 229 8.62 8.94 11.93
N GLU A 230 9.73 9.70 12.02
CA GLU A 230 11.08 9.16 11.85
C GLU A 230 11.44 8.07 12.88
N THR A 231 10.83 8.12 14.06
CA THR A 231 11.06 7.13 15.12
C THR A 231 10.20 5.87 14.95
N ASN A 232 9.15 5.93 14.12
CA ASN A 232 8.19 4.85 13.95
C ASN A 232 8.82 3.66 13.22
N LEU A 233 8.74 2.45 13.79
CA LEU A 233 9.21 1.23 13.14
C LEU A 233 8.50 0.93 11.82
N GLN A 234 7.22 1.34 11.72
CA GLN A 234 6.34 1.13 10.58
C GLN A 234 6.18 2.41 9.74
N ILE A 235 7.27 3.16 9.58
CA ILE A 235 7.27 4.43 8.85
C ILE A 235 6.77 4.27 7.40
N VAL A 236 7.05 3.14 6.75
CA VAL A 236 6.59 2.89 5.38
C VAL A 236 5.07 2.73 5.35
N SER A 237 4.51 1.93 6.25
CA SER A 237 3.05 1.80 6.41
C SER A 237 2.40 3.16 6.73
N PHE A 238 3.00 3.96 7.60
CA PHE A 238 2.50 5.30 7.94
C PHE A 238 2.40 6.22 6.71
N HIS A 239 3.44 6.28 5.88
CA HIS A 239 3.43 7.10 4.65
C HIS A 239 2.52 6.52 3.56
N SER A 240 2.35 5.19 3.51
CA SER A 240 1.40 4.53 2.61
C SER A 240 -0.05 4.91 2.96
N LEU A 241 -0.39 4.98 4.26
CA LEU A 241 -1.70 5.44 4.72
C LEU A 241 -1.92 6.94 4.45
N ALA A 242 -0.86 7.76 4.51
CA ALA A 242 -0.93 9.17 4.12
C ALA A 242 -1.26 9.33 2.61
N LEU A 243 -0.67 8.49 1.76
CA LEU A 243 -0.99 8.42 0.33
C LEU A 243 -2.44 7.99 0.08
N GLU A 244 -2.93 6.99 0.84
CA GLU A 244 -4.32 6.53 0.80
C GLU A 244 -5.31 7.64 1.22
N LEU A 245 -5.02 8.35 2.30
CA LEU A 245 -5.80 9.52 2.73
C LEU A 245 -5.88 10.60 1.67
N GLY A 246 -4.73 10.92 1.05
CA GLY A 246 -4.71 11.87 -0.07
C GLY A 246 -5.59 11.43 -1.24
N SER A 247 -5.59 10.12 -1.54
CA SER A 247 -6.44 9.54 -2.58
C SER A 247 -7.93 9.64 -2.23
N HIS A 248 -8.32 9.39 -0.98
CA HIS A 248 -9.70 9.57 -0.54
C HIS A 248 -10.17 11.01 -0.65
N TYR A 249 -9.34 11.98 -0.27
CA TYR A 249 -9.71 13.39 -0.43
C TYR A 249 -9.86 13.81 -1.90
N LEU A 250 -9.06 13.25 -2.82
CA LEU A 250 -9.26 13.47 -4.26
C LEU A 250 -10.59 12.88 -4.75
N GLU A 251 -10.95 11.67 -4.31
CA GLU A 251 -12.23 11.04 -4.64
C GLU A 251 -13.43 11.85 -4.11
N GLU A 252 -13.28 12.50 -2.95
CA GLU A 252 -14.29 13.38 -2.36
C GLU A 252 -14.32 14.81 -2.95
N GLY A 253 -13.43 15.13 -3.90
CA GLY A 253 -13.35 16.49 -4.47
C GLY A 253 -12.82 17.53 -3.49
N LYS A 254 -11.97 17.13 -2.53
CA LYS A 254 -11.33 17.97 -1.51
C LYS A 254 -9.82 18.10 -1.75
N PRO A 255 -9.40 18.82 -2.79
CA PRO A 255 -8.01 18.84 -3.23
C PRO A 255 -7.04 19.50 -2.23
N ARG A 256 -7.50 20.43 -1.39
CA ARG A 256 -6.63 21.10 -0.39
C ARG A 256 -6.19 20.12 0.71
N GLU A 257 -7.13 19.33 1.19
CA GLU A 257 -6.89 18.29 2.18
C GLU A 257 -6.06 17.15 1.59
N ALA A 258 -6.28 16.82 0.31
CA ALA A 258 -5.44 15.89 -0.41
C ALA A 258 -3.97 16.36 -0.45
N ILE A 259 -3.71 17.63 -0.80
CA ILE A 259 -2.37 18.22 -0.80
C ILE A 259 -1.73 18.12 0.59
N SER A 260 -2.48 18.44 1.65
CA SER A 260 -1.99 18.33 3.02
C SER A 260 -1.50 16.91 3.34
N CYS A 261 -2.22 15.88 2.90
CA CYS A 261 -1.78 14.49 3.10
C CYS A 261 -0.57 14.14 2.21
N LEU A 262 -0.65 14.45 0.92
CA LEU A 262 0.32 14.03 -0.09
C LEU A 262 1.70 14.70 0.08
N GLN A 263 1.76 15.97 0.51
CA GLN A 263 3.02 16.66 0.79
C GLN A 263 3.78 16.09 1.99
N ARG A 264 3.10 15.30 2.84
CA ARG A 264 3.72 14.58 3.96
C ARG A 264 4.22 13.20 3.57
N VAL A 265 4.09 12.78 2.31
CA VAL A 265 4.62 11.50 1.84
C VAL A 265 6.09 11.67 1.43
N TRP A 266 6.99 10.93 2.07
CA TRP A 266 8.40 10.88 1.67
C TRP A 266 8.57 10.09 0.37
N SER A 267 9.60 10.42 -0.41
CA SER A 267 9.93 9.64 -1.61
C SER A 267 10.36 8.22 -1.26
N ARG A 268 10.20 7.31 -2.23
CA ARG A 268 10.61 5.90 -2.11
C ARG A 268 12.06 5.78 -1.65
N ASP A 269 12.95 6.51 -2.29
CA ASP A 269 14.38 6.46 -1.97
C ASP A 269 14.69 7.00 -0.58
N ARG A 270 13.99 8.05 -0.12
CA ARG A 270 14.16 8.57 1.25
C ARG A 270 13.70 7.54 2.27
N LEU A 271 12.56 6.88 2.03
CA LEU A 271 12.04 5.82 2.91
C LEU A 271 12.98 4.62 2.97
N ILE A 272 13.47 4.15 1.82
CA ILE A 272 14.41 3.02 1.75
C ILE A 272 15.70 3.35 2.49
N ARG A 273 16.36 4.47 2.17
CA ARG A 273 17.61 4.87 2.84
C ARG A 273 17.44 5.03 4.34
N HIS A 274 16.31 5.60 4.78
CA HIS A 274 16.01 5.73 6.20
C HIS A 274 15.90 4.37 6.89
N GLN A 275 15.15 3.42 6.30
CA GLN A 275 14.99 2.09 6.87
C GLN A 275 16.28 1.26 6.83
N GLU A 276 17.06 1.36 5.75
CA GLU A 276 18.37 0.68 5.63
C GLU A 276 19.36 1.15 6.69
N ARG A 277 19.43 2.47 6.92
CA ARG A 277 20.28 3.03 7.99
C ARG A 277 19.88 2.50 9.37
N ARG A 278 18.58 2.48 9.68
CA ARG A 278 18.08 1.94 10.97
C ARG A 278 18.32 0.45 11.12
N LEU A 279 18.14 -0.32 10.04
CA LEU A 279 18.46 -1.74 10.03
C LEU A 279 19.94 -1.97 10.32
N ALA A 280 20.84 -1.23 9.68
CA ALA A 280 22.27 -1.32 9.94
C ALA A 280 22.64 -0.98 11.40
N GLU A 281 22.02 0.06 11.98
CA GLU A 281 22.19 0.42 13.39
C GLU A 281 21.74 -0.72 14.33
N TRP A 282 20.57 -1.32 14.09
CA TRP A 282 20.09 -2.44 14.90
C TRP A 282 20.90 -3.72 14.70
N ASP A 283 21.35 -4.01 13.48
CA ASP A 283 22.23 -5.14 13.19
C ASP A 283 23.55 -5.00 13.97
N GLN A 284 24.11 -3.80 14.05
CA GLN A 284 25.30 -3.52 14.86
C GLN A 284 25.04 -3.70 16.36
N GLN A 285 23.91 -3.19 16.87
CA GLN A 285 23.53 -3.36 18.28
C GLN A 285 23.33 -4.85 18.64
N LEU A 286 22.74 -5.62 17.73
CA LEU A 286 22.54 -7.05 17.88
C LEU A 286 23.88 -7.80 17.88
N ALA A 287 24.80 -7.45 16.97
CA ALA A 287 26.15 -8.03 16.95
C ALA A 287 26.92 -7.73 18.24
N ALA A 288 26.85 -6.51 18.76
CA ALA A 288 27.47 -6.13 20.04
C ALA A 288 26.84 -6.89 21.22
N ALA A 289 25.51 -7.04 21.24
CA ALA A 289 24.80 -7.80 22.27
C ALA A 289 25.20 -9.29 22.27
N ARG A 290 25.41 -9.88 21.09
CA ARG A 290 25.90 -11.27 20.94
C ARG A 290 27.31 -11.47 21.52
N GLN A 291 28.18 -10.46 21.42
CA GLN A 291 29.54 -10.53 21.99
C GLN A 291 29.57 -10.35 23.51
N GLN A 292 28.64 -9.57 24.06
CA GLN A 292 28.59 -9.30 25.51
C GLN A 292 27.95 -10.45 26.30
N THR A 293 27.34 -11.45 25.61
CA THR A 293 26.78 -12.72 26.13
C THR A 293 25.75 -12.62 27.27
N ALA A 294 25.39 -11.42 27.72
CA ALA A 294 24.66 -11.22 28.98
C ALA A 294 23.16 -10.89 28.83
N ASP A 295 22.65 -10.63 27.62
CA ASP A 295 21.27 -10.14 27.45
C ASP A 295 20.50 -10.85 26.31
N ALA A 296 20.05 -12.07 26.60
CA ALA A 296 19.26 -12.89 25.69
C ALA A 296 17.92 -12.23 25.28
N PHE A 297 17.32 -11.44 26.17
CA PHE A 297 16.05 -10.75 25.92
C PHE A 297 16.22 -9.61 24.91
N ARG A 298 17.28 -8.80 25.07
CA ARG A 298 17.62 -7.73 24.13
C ARG A 298 17.95 -8.27 22.74
N MET A 299 18.68 -9.38 22.66
CA MET A 299 18.95 -10.03 21.37
C MET A 299 17.66 -10.45 20.66
N LEU A 300 16.77 -11.14 21.36
CA LEU A 300 15.49 -11.58 20.81
C LEU A 300 14.64 -10.40 20.32
N THR A 301 14.56 -9.33 21.11
CA THR A 301 13.79 -8.12 20.76
C THR A 301 14.34 -7.46 19.50
N LEU A 302 15.66 -7.30 19.40
CA LEU A 302 16.32 -6.75 18.21
C LEU A 302 16.11 -7.64 16.98
N ASP A 303 16.30 -8.96 17.12
CA ASP A 303 16.08 -9.92 16.03
C ASP A 303 14.65 -9.84 15.48
N GLN A 304 13.64 -9.75 16.35
CA GLN A 304 12.24 -9.60 15.95
C GLN A 304 11.96 -8.28 15.22
N MET A 305 12.47 -7.16 15.75
CA MET A 305 12.33 -5.84 15.13
C MET A 305 12.97 -5.81 13.73
N ILE A 306 14.21 -6.29 13.61
CA ILE A 306 14.95 -6.37 12.34
C ILE A 306 14.18 -7.24 11.33
N ALA A 307 13.77 -8.44 11.73
CA ALA A 307 13.04 -9.35 10.86
C ALA A 307 11.70 -8.76 10.38
N LYS A 308 11.00 -7.99 11.21
CA LYS A 308 9.76 -7.31 10.83
C LYS A 308 10.02 -6.17 9.86
N THR A 309 10.99 -5.30 10.16
CA THR A 309 11.32 -4.14 9.33
C THR A 309 11.88 -4.57 7.96
N ARG A 310 12.71 -5.62 7.89
CA ARG A 310 13.19 -6.18 6.61
C ARG A 310 12.04 -6.66 5.74
N ARG A 311 11.07 -7.40 6.30
CA ARG A 311 9.89 -7.87 5.56
C ARG A 311 9.06 -6.73 5.00
N GLU A 312 8.82 -5.69 5.80
CA GLU A 312 8.10 -4.49 5.34
C GLU A 312 8.85 -3.79 4.20
N LEU A 313 10.17 -3.64 4.34
CA LEU A 313 11.02 -3.02 3.33
C LEU A 313 11.05 -3.82 2.02
N ASP A 314 11.13 -5.16 2.10
CA ASP A 314 11.13 -6.03 0.92
C ASP A 314 9.78 -6.01 0.20
N HIS A 315 8.67 -5.90 0.93
CA HIS A 315 7.37 -5.69 0.33
C HIS A 315 7.29 -4.32 -0.35
N PHE A 316 7.77 -3.26 0.32
CA PHE A 316 7.77 -1.91 -0.21
C PHE A 316 8.60 -1.77 -1.49
N ARG A 317 9.75 -2.45 -1.56
CA ARG A 317 10.62 -2.45 -2.76
C ARG A 317 9.90 -2.98 -4.00
N LYS A 318 8.93 -3.89 -3.83
CA LYS A 318 8.11 -4.48 -4.90
C LYS A 318 6.96 -3.56 -5.35
N ILE A 319 6.68 -2.48 -4.62
CA ILE A 319 5.68 -1.50 -5.05
C ILE A 319 6.29 -0.69 -6.20
N GLU A 320 5.78 -0.93 -7.39
CA GLU A 320 6.15 -0.21 -8.60
C GLU A 320 5.53 1.20 -8.60
N SER A 321 6.20 2.13 -9.28
CA SER A 321 5.68 3.48 -9.55
C SER A 321 5.21 4.27 -8.31
N PHE A 322 5.74 4.00 -7.12
CA PHE A 322 5.32 4.68 -5.88
C PHE A 322 5.45 6.21 -5.99
N ASP A 323 6.63 6.70 -6.38
CA ASP A 323 6.88 8.15 -6.51
C ASP A 323 6.10 8.76 -7.68
N ALA A 324 5.94 8.02 -8.78
CA ALA A 324 5.13 8.46 -9.92
C ALA A 324 3.66 8.64 -9.52
N ALA A 325 3.10 7.66 -8.81
CA ALA A 325 1.73 7.68 -8.34
C ALA A 325 1.51 8.74 -7.25
N LEU A 326 2.50 9.05 -6.42
CA LEU A 326 2.46 10.17 -5.47
C LEU A 326 2.45 11.52 -6.20
N ARG A 327 3.43 11.77 -7.07
CA ARG A 327 3.57 13.04 -7.79
C ARG A 327 2.37 13.32 -8.71
N PHE A 328 1.86 12.29 -9.40
CA PHE A 328 0.70 12.43 -10.26
C PHE A 328 -0.58 12.75 -9.47
N ARG A 329 -0.81 12.12 -8.31
CA ARG A 329 -1.93 12.47 -7.41
C ARG A 329 -1.81 13.89 -6.88
N LEU A 330 -0.61 14.33 -6.52
CA LEU A 330 -0.39 15.70 -6.06
C LEU A 330 -0.67 16.71 -7.18
N ALA A 331 -0.19 16.44 -8.39
CA ALA A 331 -0.50 17.26 -9.57
C ALA A 331 -2.01 17.30 -9.85
N ARG A 332 -2.71 16.15 -9.76
CA ARG A 332 -4.16 16.07 -9.88
C ARG A 332 -4.88 16.95 -8.87
N ALA A 333 -4.42 16.99 -7.62
CA ALA A 333 -5.00 17.88 -6.62
C ALA A 333 -4.93 19.37 -7.05
N PHE A 334 -3.82 19.79 -7.66
CA PHE A 334 -3.71 21.15 -8.20
C PHE A 334 -4.58 21.36 -9.45
N LEU A 335 -4.69 20.35 -10.32
CA LEU A 335 -5.58 20.40 -11.49
C LEU A 335 -7.04 20.56 -11.09
N ASP A 336 -7.50 19.82 -10.08
CA ASP A 336 -8.88 19.89 -9.57
C ASP A 336 -9.20 21.27 -8.97
N MET A 337 -8.18 22.07 -8.64
CA MET A 337 -8.33 23.47 -8.20
C MET A 337 -8.15 24.50 -9.35
N GLY A 338 -7.94 24.06 -10.60
CA GLY A 338 -7.60 24.94 -11.72
C GLY A 338 -6.20 25.57 -11.63
N ARG A 339 -5.33 25.06 -10.75
CA ARG A 339 -3.96 25.55 -10.54
C ARG A 339 -2.99 24.85 -11.50
N PHE A 340 -3.16 25.13 -12.79
CA PHE A 340 -2.45 24.44 -13.88
C PHE A 340 -0.93 24.66 -13.84
N ARG A 341 -0.46 25.83 -13.40
CA ARG A 341 0.97 26.13 -13.33
C ARG A 341 1.68 25.27 -12.29
N GLU A 342 1.10 25.13 -11.11
CA GLU A 342 1.64 24.32 -10.02
C GLU A 342 1.60 22.83 -10.36
N ALA A 343 0.50 22.37 -10.97
CA ALA A 343 0.42 21.01 -11.50
C ALA A 343 1.52 20.76 -12.54
N ALA A 344 1.73 21.69 -13.48
CA ALA A 344 2.75 21.56 -14.51
C ALA A 344 4.17 21.48 -13.91
N LEU A 345 4.49 22.29 -12.90
CA LEU A 345 5.81 22.23 -12.24
C LEU A 345 6.07 20.87 -11.57
N ILE A 346 5.05 20.29 -10.93
CA ILE A 346 5.15 18.96 -10.32
C ILE A 346 5.34 17.88 -11.38
N LEU A 347 4.55 17.94 -12.46
CA LEU A 347 4.62 16.98 -13.56
C LEU A 347 5.93 17.09 -14.34
N GLU A 348 6.46 18.30 -14.52
CA GLU A 348 7.77 18.51 -15.17
C GLU A 348 8.90 17.84 -14.40
N GLY A 349 8.96 18.04 -13.07
CA GLY A 349 9.92 17.33 -12.23
C GLY A 349 9.70 15.81 -12.25
N MET A 350 8.44 15.36 -12.27
CA MET A 350 8.10 13.94 -12.43
C MET A 350 8.63 13.34 -13.74
N VAL A 351 8.48 14.04 -14.87
CA VAL A 351 8.95 13.60 -16.19
C VAL A 351 10.47 13.73 -16.33
N ALA A 352 11.12 14.66 -15.63
CA ALA A 352 12.57 14.76 -15.65
C ALA A 352 13.25 13.65 -14.81
N ASP A 353 12.75 13.41 -13.59
CA ASP A 353 13.47 12.58 -12.61
C ASP A 353 13.13 11.09 -12.71
N LEU A 354 11.88 10.74 -13.06
CA LEU A 354 11.39 9.37 -12.92
C LEU A 354 11.57 8.56 -14.22
N PRO A 355 11.87 7.26 -14.12
CA PRO A 355 12.02 6.39 -15.30
C PRO A 355 10.70 6.31 -16.10
N PRO A 356 10.76 6.08 -17.42
CA PRO A 356 9.56 5.92 -18.23
C PRO A 356 8.71 4.72 -17.75
N ASP A 357 7.46 4.99 -17.40
CA ASP A 357 6.42 3.99 -17.15
C ASP A 357 5.06 4.53 -17.62
N GLN A 358 3.99 3.73 -17.47
CA GLN A 358 2.65 4.12 -17.90
C GLN A 358 2.13 5.38 -17.20
N VAL A 359 2.47 5.59 -15.91
CA VAL A 359 2.01 6.74 -15.12
C VAL A 359 2.77 7.99 -15.53
N VAL A 360 4.07 7.89 -15.81
CA VAL A 360 4.91 8.99 -16.33
C VAL A 360 4.50 9.37 -17.75
N GLU A 361 4.11 8.41 -18.59
CA GLU A 361 3.55 8.69 -19.91
C GLU A 361 2.26 9.52 -19.81
N GLU A 362 1.32 9.11 -18.94
CA GLU A 362 0.07 9.85 -18.70
C GLU A 362 0.32 11.26 -18.14
N ALA A 363 1.25 11.36 -17.18
CA ALA A 363 1.69 12.62 -16.60
C ALA A 363 2.32 13.55 -17.62
N SER A 364 3.09 13.02 -18.57
CA SER A 364 3.74 13.81 -19.63
C SER A 364 2.73 14.45 -20.57
N LEU A 365 1.65 13.76 -20.91
CA LEU A 365 0.57 14.36 -21.72
C LEU A 365 -0.27 15.36 -20.95
N THR A 366 -0.50 15.10 -19.66
CA THR A 366 -1.13 16.07 -18.77
C THR A 366 -0.29 17.34 -18.64
N LEU A 367 1.04 17.21 -18.55
CA LEU A 367 1.98 18.33 -18.49
C LEU A 367 1.86 19.27 -19.71
N ILE A 368 1.82 18.71 -20.91
CA ILE A 368 1.66 19.50 -22.15
C ILE A 368 0.38 20.33 -22.06
N ARG A 369 -0.75 19.68 -21.72
CA ARG A 369 -2.06 20.34 -21.59
C ARG A 369 -2.05 21.41 -20.50
N CYS A 370 -1.38 21.17 -19.37
CA CYS A 370 -1.24 22.20 -18.33
C CYS A 370 -0.49 23.43 -18.85
N TRP A 371 0.60 23.25 -19.60
CA TRP A 371 1.32 24.40 -20.15
C TRP A 371 0.54 25.14 -21.22
N MET A 372 -0.25 24.44 -22.04
CA MET A 372 -1.18 25.06 -22.98
C MET A 372 -2.25 25.88 -22.27
N GLN A 373 -2.84 25.35 -21.19
CA GLN A 373 -3.86 26.04 -20.41
C GLN A 373 -3.36 27.31 -19.72
N VAL A 374 -2.06 27.37 -19.41
CA VAL A 374 -1.37 28.57 -18.87
C VAL A 374 -0.80 29.44 -20.00
N GLU A 375 -1.02 29.07 -21.25
CA GLU A 375 -0.54 29.78 -22.45
C GLU A 375 1.00 29.94 -22.47
N ARG A 376 1.72 29.01 -21.83
CA ARG A 376 3.18 28.94 -21.88
C ARG A 376 3.59 28.07 -23.06
N TRP A 377 3.27 28.55 -24.25
CA TRP A 377 3.42 27.85 -25.52
C TRP A 377 4.80 27.22 -25.75
N PRO A 378 5.93 27.91 -25.48
CA PRO A 378 7.25 27.30 -25.66
C PRO A 378 7.49 26.10 -24.73
N ARG A 379 6.97 26.14 -23.49
CA ARG A 379 7.09 25.02 -22.55
C ARG A 379 6.19 23.85 -22.93
N ALA A 380 5.01 24.13 -23.49
CA ALA A 380 4.12 23.09 -23.98
C ALA A 380 4.72 22.35 -25.20
N ALA A 381 5.28 23.10 -26.15
CA ALA A 381 6.00 22.53 -27.30
C ALA A 381 7.23 21.72 -26.86
N ASP A 382 8.00 22.23 -25.89
CA ASP A 382 9.14 21.49 -25.34
C ASP A 382 8.72 20.21 -24.60
N ALA A 383 7.65 20.27 -23.79
CA ALA A 383 7.11 19.08 -23.13
C ALA A 383 6.64 18.01 -24.14
N ALA A 384 6.07 18.41 -25.28
CA ALA A 384 5.72 17.49 -26.36
C ALA A 384 6.95 16.86 -27.03
N ARG A 385 8.02 17.63 -27.23
CA ARG A 385 9.31 17.13 -27.72
C ARG A 385 9.93 16.12 -26.74
N VAL A 386 9.90 16.41 -25.44
CA VAL A 386 10.34 15.49 -24.38
C VAL A 386 9.51 14.21 -24.39
N PHE A 387 8.19 14.31 -24.52
CA PHE A 387 7.31 13.13 -24.67
C PHE A 387 7.78 12.24 -25.83
N ALA A 388 7.99 12.85 -27.01
CA ALA A 388 8.38 12.11 -28.20
C ALA A 388 9.73 11.39 -28.05
N GLY A 389 10.69 11.99 -27.34
CA GLY A 389 11.98 11.38 -27.04
C GLY A 389 11.91 10.26 -26.00
N ARG A 390 11.11 10.43 -24.93
CA ARG A 390 11.01 9.44 -23.84
C ARG A 390 10.08 8.27 -24.16
N PHE A 391 9.05 8.50 -24.99
CA PHE A 391 8.02 7.52 -25.31
C PHE A 391 7.84 7.30 -26.83
N PRO A 392 8.91 6.95 -27.58
CA PRO A 392 8.87 6.90 -29.04
C PRO A 392 7.95 5.79 -29.59
N LYS A 393 7.57 4.80 -28.77
CA LYS A 393 6.67 3.69 -29.13
C LYS A 393 5.26 3.84 -28.55
N SER A 394 4.96 4.97 -27.90
CA SER A 394 3.65 5.20 -27.30
C SER A 394 2.58 5.33 -28.38
N LYS A 395 1.41 4.71 -28.14
CA LYS A 395 0.20 4.91 -28.96
C LYS A 395 -0.33 6.35 -28.89
N ARG A 396 0.09 7.11 -27.88
CA ARG A 396 -0.25 8.52 -27.68
C ARG A 396 0.80 9.48 -28.25
N LEU A 397 1.84 8.98 -28.91
CA LEU A 397 2.83 9.82 -29.59
C LEU A 397 2.21 10.78 -30.62
N PRO A 398 1.23 10.37 -31.46
CA PRO A 398 0.57 11.31 -32.37
C PRO A 398 -0.17 12.42 -31.63
N GLU A 399 -0.83 12.09 -30.50
CA GLU A 399 -1.50 13.08 -29.66
C GLU A 399 -0.51 14.11 -29.10
N ALA A 400 0.61 13.66 -28.52
CA ALA A 400 1.62 14.55 -27.96
C ALA A 400 2.23 15.49 -29.01
N ARG A 401 2.58 14.95 -30.19
CA ARG A 401 3.10 15.73 -31.31
C ARG A 401 2.08 16.74 -31.83
N PHE A 402 0.81 16.36 -31.93
CA PHE A 402 -0.27 17.27 -32.33
C PHE A 402 -0.40 18.44 -31.35
N LEU A 403 -0.42 18.16 -30.03
CA LEU A 403 -0.46 19.19 -29.00
C LEU A 403 0.78 20.11 -29.03
N GLY A 404 1.96 19.56 -29.32
CA GLY A 404 3.19 20.33 -29.51
C GLY A 404 3.12 21.27 -30.71
N ALA A 405 2.67 20.78 -31.86
CA ALA A 405 2.48 21.58 -33.08
C ALA A 405 1.43 22.68 -32.86
N GLN A 406 0.32 22.36 -32.19
CA GLN A 406 -0.68 23.35 -31.81
C GLN A 406 -0.10 24.41 -30.87
N SER A 407 0.74 24.01 -29.92
CA SER A 407 1.42 24.95 -29.02
C SER A 407 2.34 25.89 -29.79
N LEU A 408 3.11 25.41 -30.78
CA LEU A 408 3.93 26.26 -31.64
C LEU A 408 3.07 27.28 -32.40
N GLN A 409 1.94 26.84 -32.97
CA GLN A 409 1.04 27.73 -33.71
C GLN A 409 0.45 28.82 -32.81
N SER A 410 -0.08 28.45 -31.63
CA SER A 410 -0.61 29.40 -30.65
C SER A 410 0.47 30.32 -30.06
N GLY A 411 1.73 29.89 -30.06
CA GLY A 411 2.89 30.68 -29.69
C GLY A 411 3.39 31.65 -30.76
N GLY A 412 2.78 31.65 -31.96
CA GLY A 412 3.18 32.49 -33.10
C GLY A 412 4.31 31.90 -33.95
N GLU A 413 4.81 30.71 -33.63
CA GLU A 413 5.85 30.01 -34.39
C GLU A 413 5.21 29.24 -35.56
N ILE A 414 4.59 29.99 -36.48
CA ILE A 414 3.74 29.44 -37.55
C ILE A 414 4.52 28.47 -38.45
N ASP A 415 5.71 28.85 -38.89
CA ASP A 415 6.57 28.00 -39.75
C ASP A 415 6.94 26.67 -39.10
N ALA A 416 7.31 26.71 -37.82
CA ALA A 416 7.62 25.51 -37.04
C ALA A 416 6.38 24.63 -36.86
N SER A 417 5.20 25.24 -36.64
CA SER A 417 3.93 24.51 -36.53
C SER A 417 3.54 23.80 -37.82
N ILE A 418 3.66 24.46 -38.98
CA ILE A 418 3.36 23.89 -40.30
C ILE A 418 4.24 22.66 -40.52
N THR A 419 5.54 22.79 -40.24
CA THR A 419 6.50 21.69 -40.37
C THR A 419 6.12 20.53 -39.46
N ALA A 420 5.82 20.78 -38.18
CA ALA A 420 5.45 19.76 -37.22
C ALA A 420 4.13 19.04 -37.58
N PHE A 421 3.12 19.77 -38.08
CA PHE A 421 1.86 19.17 -38.54
C PHE A 421 2.05 18.30 -39.79
N ARG A 422 2.86 18.75 -40.75
CA ARG A 422 3.22 17.96 -41.94
C ARG A 422 3.89 16.65 -41.56
N GLU A 423 4.91 16.73 -40.70
CA GLU A 423 5.63 15.55 -40.20
C GLU A 423 4.71 14.59 -39.44
N LEU A 424 3.76 15.12 -38.65
CA LEU A 424 2.78 14.29 -37.96
C LEU A 424 1.90 13.52 -38.96
N ALA A 425 1.31 14.22 -39.91
CA ALA A 425 0.41 13.61 -40.90
C ALA A 425 1.14 12.53 -41.71
N ALA A 426 2.39 12.81 -42.15
CA ALA A 426 3.19 11.86 -42.90
C ALA A 426 3.64 10.65 -42.06
N ALA A 427 4.14 10.87 -40.84
CA ALA A 427 4.69 9.81 -40.01
C ALA A 427 3.62 8.92 -39.34
N HIS A 428 2.39 9.43 -39.21
CA HIS A 428 1.30 8.75 -38.50
C HIS A 428 -0.01 8.80 -39.30
N ALA A 429 0.03 8.49 -40.60
CA ALA A 429 -1.11 8.65 -41.52
C ALA A 429 -2.40 7.92 -41.08
N GLU A 430 -2.29 6.80 -40.36
CA GLU A 430 -3.44 6.04 -39.84
C GLU A 430 -3.99 6.58 -38.50
N SER A 431 -3.32 7.56 -37.90
CA SER A 431 -3.74 8.15 -36.63
C SER A 431 -4.98 9.03 -36.82
N PRO A 432 -5.92 9.05 -35.84
CA PRO A 432 -7.02 10.02 -35.82
C PRO A 432 -6.56 11.48 -35.87
N PHE A 433 -5.30 11.77 -35.55
CA PHE A 433 -4.72 13.11 -35.61
C PHE A 433 -4.17 13.48 -37.00
N ALA A 434 -4.00 12.55 -37.93
CA ALA A 434 -3.35 12.80 -39.22
C ALA A 434 -4.13 13.80 -40.08
N ALA A 435 -5.43 13.54 -40.31
CA ALA A 435 -6.29 14.44 -41.07
C ALA A 435 -6.39 15.82 -40.41
N ARG A 436 -6.55 15.86 -39.08
CA ARG A 436 -6.60 17.13 -38.33
C ARG A 436 -5.29 17.90 -38.45
N ALA A 437 -4.14 17.23 -38.37
CA ALA A 437 -2.85 17.88 -38.56
C ALA A 437 -2.68 18.39 -39.97
N LYS A 438 -3.09 17.63 -40.99
CA LYS A 438 -3.03 18.07 -42.39
C LYS A 438 -3.89 19.32 -42.62
N PHE A 439 -5.08 19.36 -42.03
CA PHE A 439 -5.90 20.56 -42.00
C PHE A 439 -5.18 21.74 -41.30
N MET A 440 -4.60 21.51 -40.11
CA MET A 440 -3.87 22.56 -39.38
C MET A 440 -2.61 23.05 -40.11
N GLU A 441 -1.96 22.21 -40.92
CA GLU A 441 -0.88 22.60 -41.84
C GLU A 441 -1.38 23.62 -42.86
N GLY A 442 -2.51 23.32 -43.54
CA GLY A 442 -3.12 24.22 -44.51
C GLY A 442 -3.61 25.53 -43.88
N PHE A 443 -4.21 25.43 -42.68
CA PHE A 443 -4.60 26.61 -41.91
C PHE A 443 -3.40 27.47 -41.51
N GLY A 444 -2.26 26.85 -41.19
CA GLY A 444 -1.01 27.56 -40.93
C GLY A 444 -0.53 28.38 -42.13
N GLU A 445 -0.67 27.88 -43.36
CA GLU A 445 -0.36 28.67 -44.58
C GLU A 445 -1.30 29.87 -44.75
N LEU A 446 -2.58 29.76 -44.33
CA LEU A 446 -3.48 30.92 -44.31
C LEU A 446 -3.03 31.97 -43.29
N LEU A 447 -2.57 31.55 -42.10
CA LEU A 447 -2.00 32.47 -41.10
C LEU A 447 -0.72 33.15 -41.60
N ARG A 448 -0.03 32.53 -42.56
CA ARG A 448 1.11 33.08 -43.30
C ARG A 448 0.74 33.96 -44.49
N GLU A 449 -0.55 34.21 -44.70
CA GLU A 449 -1.10 34.94 -45.85
C GLU A 449 -0.79 34.29 -47.22
N ASP A 450 -0.61 32.96 -47.26
CA ASP A 450 -0.46 32.18 -48.50
C ASP A 450 -1.71 31.29 -48.73
N PRO A 451 -2.84 31.88 -49.20
CA PRO A 451 -4.07 31.13 -49.42
C PRO A 451 -3.95 30.08 -50.53
N VAL A 452 -3.03 30.27 -51.48
CA VAL A 452 -2.82 29.35 -52.61
C VAL A 452 -2.20 28.04 -52.11
N ARG A 453 -1.19 28.11 -51.24
CA ARG A 453 -0.65 26.90 -50.58
C ARG A 453 -1.67 26.26 -49.66
N GLY A 454 -2.41 27.06 -48.88
CA GLY A 454 -3.47 26.56 -48.00
C GLY A 454 -4.50 25.71 -48.77
N LEU A 455 -5.01 26.22 -49.89
CA LEU A 455 -5.95 25.51 -50.77
C LEU A 455 -5.40 24.18 -51.28
N LYS A 456 -4.12 24.15 -51.70
CA LYS A 456 -3.47 22.91 -52.14
C LYS A 456 -3.47 21.86 -51.01
N ILE A 457 -3.10 22.28 -49.80
CA ILE A 457 -3.01 21.38 -48.64
C ILE A 457 -4.39 20.89 -48.19
N PHE A 458 -5.42 21.73 -48.25
CA PHE A 458 -6.80 21.32 -47.93
C PHE A 458 -7.30 20.20 -48.85
N GLY A 459 -6.94 20.24 -50.15
CA GLY A 459 -7.24 19.15 -51.08
C GLY A 459 -6.59 17.81 -50.71
N GLU A 460 -5.49 17.82 -49.96
CA GLU A 460 -4.79 16.61 -49.50
C GLU A 460 -5.43 16.01 -48.24
N VAL A 461 -6.27 16.75 -47.49
CA VAL A 461 -6.85 16.28 -46.21
C VAL A 461 -7.70 15.02 -46.40
N ALA A 462 -8.43 14.92 -47.51
CA ALA A 462 -9.28 13.76 -47.82
C ALA A 462 -8.50 12.43 -47.89
N THR A 463 -7.18 12.47 -48.13
CA THR A 463 -6.33 11.27 -48.20
C THR A 463 -6.07 10.63 -46.83
N TYR A 464 -6.38 11.33 -45.73
CA TYR A 464 -6.14 10.88 -44.35
C TYR A 464 -7.41 10.45 -43.61
N ALA A 465 -8.46 10.06 -44.34
CA ALA A 465 -9.75 9.62 -43.78
C ALA A 465 -10.29 10.57 -42.67
N PRO A 466 -10.57 11.84 -43.01
CA PRO A 466 -11.00 12.84 -42.04
C PRO A 466 -12.31 12.44 -41.34
N SER A 467 -12.43 12.81 -40.06
CA SER A 467 -13.73 12.77 -39.38
C SER A 467 -14.69 13.79 -40.01
N ALA A 468 -15.99 13.64 -39.77
CA ALA A 468 -17.01 14.60 -40.25
C ALA A 468 -16.68 16.04 -39.80
N GLU A 469 -16.27 16.24 -38.55
CA GLU A 469 -15.83 17.54 -38.02
C GLU A 469 -14.66 18.12 -38.83
N VAL A 470 -13.62 17.32 -39.08
CA VAL A 470 -12.44 17.80 -39.84
C VAL A 470 -12.81 18.06 -41.29
N ALA A 471 -13.67 17.24 -41.89
CA ALA A 471 -14.15 17.45 -43.24
C ALA A 471 -14.92 18.78 -43.34
N GLU A 472 -15.92 19.01 -42.49
CA GLU A 472 -16.69 20.26 -42.45
C GLU A 472 -15.81 21.49 -42.24
N LEU A 473 -14.86 21.43 -41.31
CA LEU A 473 -13.87 22.50 -41.11
C LEU A 473 -13.04 22.74 -42.37
N THR A 474 -12.60 21.67 -43.04
CA THR A 474 -11.81 21.78 -44.27
C THR A 474 -12.63 22.43 -45.38
N TRP A 475 -13.91 22.08 -45.55
CA TRP A 475 -14.81 22.71 -46.51
C TRP A 475 -14.97 24.20 -46.24
N TYR A 476 -15.33 24.57 -45.01
CA TYR A 476 -15.49 25.97 -44.61
C TYR A 476 -14.22 26.79 -44.89
N TRP A 477 -13.05 26.30 -44.46
CA TRP A 477 -11.79 27.01 -44.64
C TRP A 477 -11.28 27.00 -46.08
N THR A 478 -11.69 26.04 -46.91
CA THR A 478 -11.45 26.05 -48.36
C THR A 478 -12.20 27.21 -49.02
N GLY A 479 -13.48 27.40 -48.68
CA GLY A 479 -14.27 28.54 -49.17
C GLY A 479 -13.68 29.88 -48.71
N MET A 480 -13.27 29.97 -47.45
CA MET A 480 -12.57 31.15 -46.92
C MET A 480 -11.24 31.40 -47.63
N ALA A 481 -10.45 30.37 -47.90
CA ALA A 481 -9.18 30.49 -48.60
C ALA A 481 -9.36 30.95 -50.06
N HIS A 482 -10.37 30.47 -50.79
CA HIS A 482 -10.73 31.00 -52.11
C HIS A 482 -11.12 32.47 -52.05
N SER A 483 -11.90 32.87 -51.03
CA SER A 483 -12.26 34.27 -50.80
C SER A 483 -11.02 35.14 -50.57
N LEU A 484 -10.09 34.70 -49.71
CA LEU A 484 -8.81 35.37 -49.46
C LEU A 484 -7.91 35.44 -50.70
N ALA A 485 -7.95 34.42 -51.56
CA ALA A 485 -7.28 34.39 -52.86
C ALA A 485 -7.97 35.24 -53.95
N LYS A 486 -9.08 35.92 -53.63
CA LYS A 486 -9.93 36.69 -54.58
C LYS A 486 -10.60 35.84 -55.66
N GLU A 487 -10.74 34.53 -55.43
CA GLU A 487 -11.44 33.59 -56.30
C GLU A 487 -12.91 33.46 -55.88
N HIS A 488 -13.66 34.58 -55.94
CA HIS A 488 -15.01 34.69 -55.38
C HIS A 488 -16.04 33.72 -56.00
N GLU A 489 -15.84 33.30 -57.24
CA GLU A 489 -16.73 32.32 -57.90
C GLU A 489 -16.57 30.94 -57.27
N LYS A 490 -15.33 30.44 -57.16
CA LYS A 490 -15.01 29.16 -56.50
C LYS A 490 -15.43 29.16 -55.03
N ALA A 491 -15.27 30.30 -54.34
CA ALA A 491 -15.69 30.43 -52.95
C ALA A 491 -17.21 30.25 -52.73
N ARG A 492 -18.05 30.45 -53.76
CA ARG A 492 -19.50 30.22 -53.69
C ARG A 492 -19.90 28.77 -54.02
N GLU A 493 -19.03 28.04 -54.72
CA GLU A 493 -19.27 26.65 -55.13
C GLU A 493 -18.93 25.64 -54.02
N VAL A 494 -18.05 26.05 -53.10
CA VAL A 494 -17.63 25.31 -51.90
C VAL A 494 -18.65 25.51 -50.80
#